data_AF-A0A091S3P6-F1
#
_entry.id   AF-A0A091S3P6-F1
#
_cell.length_a   1.000
_cell.length_b   1.000
_cell.length_c   1.000
_cell.angle_alpha   90.00
_cell.angle_beta   90.00
_cell.angle_gamma   90.00
#
_symmetry.space_group_name_H-M   'P 1'
#
loop_
_entity.id
_entity.type
_entity.pdbx_description
1 polymer ?
#
loop_
_entity_poly.entity_id
_entity_poly.type
_entity_poly.pdbx_seq_one_letter_code
_entity_poly.pdbx_strand_id
1 'polypeptide(L)'
;QLYLGDVRQPQGPLEAVSVPWAPCGERWCMGVGHVAPGSAPSCQPIACLSSRGHLTLTDVRKTSKPLASAKCSIPSPRSGAEFLGVSWAPALEGCLAISGFDGTVHVYDTRSWDSSARTPEPTFVHRGHMFGEQDSNGDPPLVTAHAWHPQRPRTLLSAASDGSLHIWDWVQP
;
A
#
# COMPACT_ATOMS: atom_id res chain seq x y z
N GLN A 1 -17.15 -0.08 0.04
CA GLN A 1 -17.23 1.09 -0.88
C GLN A 1 -16.29 2.15 -0.33
N LEU A 2 -15.53 2.81 -1.20
CA LEU A 2 -14.54 3.83 -0.84
C LEU A 2 -15.11 5.22 -1.14
N TYR A 3 -14.89 6.16 -0.23
CA TYR A 3 -15.35 7.54 -0.34
C TYR A 3 -14.23 8.52 -0.05
N LEU A 4 -14.28 9.69 -0.68
CA LEU A 4 -13.39 10.82 -0.37
C LEU A 4 -14.24 12.04 0.01
N GLY A 5 -13.84 12.74 1.07
CA GLY A 5 -14.44 14.00 1.49
C GLY A 5 -13.40 15.10 1.68
N ASP A 6 -13.76 16.35 1.39
CA ASP A 6 -12.94 17.53 1.65
C ASP A 6 -13.40 18.22 2.94
N VAL A 7 -12.61 18.10 4.00
CA VAL A 7 -12.91 18.70 5.30
C VAL A 7 -12.70 20.23 5.35
N ARG A 8 -12.16 20.83 4.29
CA ARG A 8 -11.95 22.29 4.21
C ARG A 8 -13.20 23.05 3.78
N GLN A 9 -14.26 22.36 3.36
CA GLN A 9 -15.54 22.99 3.03
C GLN A 9 -16.47 22.95 4.26
N PRO A 10 -16.57 24.04 5.05
CA PRO A 10 -17.18 23.99 6.38
C PRO A 10 -18.72 24.09 6.36
N GLN A 11 -19.33 24.32 5.19
CA GLN A 11 -20.70 24.86 5.08
C GLN A 11 -21.67 23.97 4.26
N GLY A 12 -21.32 22.71 4.01
CA GLY A 12 -22.21 21.75 3.32
C GLY A 12 -22.16 20.36 3.95
N PRO A 13 -23.14 19.48 3.68
CA PRO A 13 -22.99 18.06 3.96
C PRO A 13 -21.67 17.59 3.36
N LEU A 14 -20.87 16.78 4.08
CA LEU A 14 -19.69 16.13 3.52
C LEU A 14 -20.14 15.30 2.32
N GLU A 15 -20.03 15.86 1.12
CA GLU A 15 -20.43 15.19 -0.11
C GLU A 15 -19.35 14.16 -0.43
N ALA A 16 -19.56 12.98 0.10
CA ALA A 16 -18.69 11.84 -0.07
C ALA A 16 -18.75 11.37 -1.53
N VAL A 17 -17.71 11.65 -2.31
CA VAL A 17 -17.64 11.19 -3.70
C VAL A 17 -17.32 9.70 -3.68
N SER A 18 -18.25 8.90 -4.19
CA SER A 18 -18.05 7.46 -4.38
C SER A 18 -16.92 7.24 -5.38
N VAL A 19 -16.00 6.36 -5.05
CA VAL A 19 -14.90 6.00 -5.94
C VAL A 19 -15.35 4.83 -6.83
N PRO A 20 -15.65 5.05 -8.13
CA PRO A 20 -16.38 4.09 -8.96
C PRO A 20 -15.59 2.80 -9.26
N TRP A 21 -14.27 2.84 -9.11
CA TRP A 21 -13.39 1.71 -9.35
C TRP A 21 -13.17 0.83 -8.10
N ALA A 22 -13.72 1.20 -6.94
CA ALA A 22 -13.54 0.47 -5.69
C ALA A 22 -14.77 -0.40 -5.36
N PRO A 23 -14.70 -1.75 -5.55
CA PRO A 23 -15.84 -2.64 -5.30
C PRO A 23 -16.41 -2.55 -3.88
N CYS A 24 -17.70 -2.85 -3.74
CA CYS A 24 -18.35 -2.98 -2.45
C CYS A 24 -17.92 -4.27 -1.72
N GLY A 25 -17.92 -4.27 -0.38
CA GLY A 25 -17.55 -5.42 0.44
C GLY A 25 -16.06 -5.60 0.74
N GLU A 26 -15.17 -4.82 0.10
CA GLU A 26 -13.73 -4.85 0.39
C GLU A 26 -13.34 -3.84 1.47
N ARG A 27 -12.37 -4.19 2.32
CA ARG A 27 -11.65 -3.21 3.17
C ARG A 27 -10.57 -2.50 2.36
N TRP A 28 -10.32 -1.24 2.72
CA TRP A 28 -9.40 -0.36 2.02
C TRP A 28 -8.50 0.37 3.01
N CYS A 29 -7.26 0.59 2.63
CA CYS A 29 -6.35 1.54 3.29
C CYS A 29 -5.72 2.46 2.23
N MET A 30 -5.19 3.60 2.67
CA MET A 30 -4.62 4.62 1.79
C MET A 30 -3.25 5.08 2.28
N GLY A 31 -2.38 5.41 1.32
CA GLY A 31 -1.07 6.02 1.57
C GLY A 31 -0.86 7.20 0.63
N VAL A 32 -0.55 8.38 1.18
CA VAL A 32 -0.28 9.58 0.39
C VAL A 32 1.18 9.60 -0.01
N GLY A 33 1.45 9.76 -1.30
CA GLY A 33 2.79 9.93 -1.82
C GLY A 33 3.31 11.33 -1.55
N HIS A 34 4.55 11.42 -1.09
CA HIS A 34 5.26 12.68 -1.02
C HIS A 34 5.96 12.97 -2.34
N VAL A 35 5.76 14.18 -2.85
CA VAL A 35 6.51 14.72 -3.97
C VAL A 35 7.82 15.29 -3.43
N ALA A 36 8.95 14.94 -4.05
CA ALA A 36 10.25 15.48 -3.66
C ALA A 36 10.25 17.03 -3.73
N PRO A 37 10.97 17.72 -2.82
CA PRO A 37 11.07 19.18 -2.86
C PRO A 37 11.61 19.65 -4.22
N GLY A 38 10.82 20.45 -4.96
CA GLY A 38 11.20 21.00 -6.26
C GLY A 38 10.51 20.37 -7.48
N SER A 39 9.81 19.24 -7.31
CA SER A 39 8.96 18.69 -8.37
C SER A 39 7.65 19.47 -8.49
N ALA A 40 7.10 19.55 -9.72
CA ALA A 40 5.89 20.31 -9.99
C ALA A 40 4.76 19.87 -9.03
N PRO A 41 4.06 20.81 -8.35
CA PRO A 41 3.05 20.50 -7.32
C PRO A 41 1.78 19.82 -7.87
N SER A 42 1.80 19.35 -9.12
CA SER A 42 0.61 18.97 -9.87
C SER A 42 0.26 17.48 -9.78
N CYS A 43 0.96 16.65 -9.02
CA CYS A 43 0.51 15.27 -8.85
C CYS A 43 1.01 14.70 -7.53
N GLN A 44 0.14 14.72 -6.51
CA GLN A 44 0.36 13.96 -5.28
C GLN A 44 -0.46 12.68 -5.39
N PRO A 45 0.16 11.54 -5.73
CA PRO A 45 -0.57 10.29 -5.89
C PRO A 45 -0.99 9.76 -4.52
N ILE A 46 -2.22 9.30 -4.43
CA ILE A 46 -2.73 8.51 -3.31
C ILE A 46 -2.76 7.06 -3.78
N ALA A 47 -2.09 6.19 -3.04
CA ALA A 47 -2.19 4.76 -3.22
C ALA A 47 -3.36 4.25 -2.38
N CYS A 48 -4.28 3.53 -3.00
CA CYS A 48 -5.43 2.92 -2.36
C CYS A 48 -5.33 1.40 -2.51
N LEU A 49 -5.18 0.70 -1.41
CA LEU A 49 -5.00 -0.75 -1.37
C LEU A 49 -6.24 -1.42 -0.80
N SER A 50 -6.72 -2.45 -1.49
CA SER A 50 -7.87 -3.25 -1.09
C SER A 50 -7.46 -4.57 -0.43
N SER A 51 -8.35 -5.11 0.41
CA SER A 51 -8.26 -6.46 0.98
C SER A 51 -8.22 -7.59 -0.06
N ARG A 52 -8.51 -7.32 -1.34
CA ARG A 52 -8.33 -8.31 -2.42
C ARG A 52 -7.04 -8.07 -3.21
N GLY A 53 -6.17 -7.15 -2.78
CA GLY A 53 -4.95 -6.82 -3.50
C GLY A 53 -5.16 -5.97 -4.75
N HIS A 54 -6.29 -5.28 -4.86
CA HIS A 54 -6.39 -4.19 -5.84
C HIS A 54 -5.62 -2.98 -5.30
N LEU A 55 -4.67 -2.49 -6.09
CA LEU A 55 -3.91 -1.29 -5.77
C LEU A 55 -4.14 -0.26 -6.88
N THR A 56 -4.67 0.89 -6.50
CA THR A 56 -5.00 1.96 -7.43
C THR A 56 -4.32 3.25 -7.00
N LEU A 57 -3.76 3.95 -7.98
CA LEU A 57 -3.15 5.25 -7.82
C LEU A 57 -4.13 6.32 -8.28
N THR A 58 -4.41 7.33 -7.45
CA THR A 58 -5.29 8.46 -7.80
C THR A 58 -4.60 9.79 -7.54
N ASP A 59 -4.96 10.82 -8.30
CA ASP A 59 -4.54 12.19 -7.96
C ASP A 59 -5.57 12.76 -6.98
N VAL A 60 -5.10 13.37 -5.88
CA VAL A 60 -5.98 14.00 -4.87
C VAL A 60 -6.96 15.02 -5.46
N ARG A 61 -6.61 15.64 -6.59
CA ARG A 61 -7.42 16.66 -7.29
C ARG A 61 -8.28 16.06 -8.41
N LYS A 62 -8.06 14.80 -8.78
CA LYS A 62 -8.78 14.11 -9.86
C LYS A 62 -9.06 12.66 -9.48
N THR A 63 -10.06 12.48 -8.63
CA THR A 63 -10.43 11.17 -8.06
C THR A 63 -11.38 10.35 -8.93
N SER A 64 -11.98 10.99 -9.94
CA SER A 64 -12.93 10.35 -10.87
C SER A 64 -12.28 9.35 -11.84
N LYS A 65 -10.96 9.46 -12.07
CA LYS A 65 -10.20 8.54 -12.92
C LYS A 65 -8.89 8.16 -12.23
N PRO A 66 -8.58 6.85 -12.11
CA PRO A 66 -7.29 6.44 -11.59
C PRO A 66 -6.15 6.86 -12.52
N LEU A 67 -5.00 7.17 -11.94
CA LEU A 67 -3.73 7.37 -12.63
C LEU A 67 -3.20 6.03 -13.16
N ALA A 68 -3.28 5.00 -12.32
CA ALA A 68 -2.91 3.63 -12.64
C ALA A 68 -3.65 2.64 -11.74
N SER A 69 -3.81 1.40 -12.18
CA SER A 69 -4.45 0.34 -11.40
C SER A 69 -3.75 -1.00 -11.62
N ALA A 70 -3.60 -1.77 -10.55
CA ALA A 70 -2.93 -3.05 -10.57
C ALA A 70 -3.65 -4.07 -9.69
N LYS A 71 -3.54 -5.35 -10.07
CA LYS A 71 -3.89 -6.48 -9.22
C LYS A 71 -2.60 -7.10 -8.71
N CYS A 72 -2.24 -6.85 -7.45
CA CYS A 72 -1.04 -7.46 -6.87
C CYS A 72 -1.25 -8.98 -6.70
N SER A 73 -0.25 -9.77 -7.07
CA SER A 73 -0.20 -11.22 -6.80
C SER A 73 0.08 -11.48 -5.32
N ILE A 74 -0.95 -11.33 -4.49
CA ILE A 74 -0.89 -11.53 -3.04
C ILE A 74 -2.02 -12.46 -2.59
N PRO A 75 -1.81 -13.23 -1.50
CA PRO A 75 -2.87 -14.06 -0.96
C PRO A 75 -4.01 -13.21 -0.41
N SER A 76 -5.20 -13.83 -0.28
CA SER A 76 -6.28 -13.22 0.48
C SER A 76 -5.83 -13.03 1.94
N PRO A 77 -6.18 -11.91 2.58
CA PRO A 77 -5.82 -11.65 3.97
C PRO A 77 -6.44 -12.72 4.86
N ARG A 78 -5.64 -13.22 5.81
CA ARG A 78 -6.03 -14.33 6.70
C ARG A 78 -6.95 -13.89 7.84
N SER A 79 -6.72 -12.69 8.39
CA SER A 79 -7.65 -12.05 9.31
C SER A 79 -8.59 -11.11 8.54
N GLY A 80 -9.48 -10.41 9.22
CA GLY A 80 -10.47 -9.51 8.59
C GLY A 80 -9.87 -8.37 7.75
N ALA A 81 -8.56 -8.33 7.48
CA ALA A 81 -7.81 -7.28 6.78
C ALA A 81 -7.58 -6.02 7.64
N GLU A 82 -7.32 -6.20 8.93
CA GLU A 82 -7.14 -5.09 9.89
C GLU A 82 -5.76 -4.46 9.82
N PHE A 83 -4.78 -5.22 9.33
CA PHE A 83 -3.38 -4.82 9.22
C PHE A 83 -2.96 -4.42 7.81
N LEU A 84 -3.94 -4.18 6.92
CA LEU A 84 -3.63 -3.70 5.57
C LEU A 84 -2.79 -2.43 5.66
N GLY A 85 -1.58 -2.51 5.10
CA GLY A 85 -0.64 -1.41 5.09
C GLY A 85 -0.29 -1.06 3.65
N VAL A 86 -0.27 0.23 3.35
CA VAL A 86 0.36 0.78 2.14
C VAL A 86 1.11 2.05 2.50
N SER A 87 2.36 2.17 2.06
CA SER A 87 3.15 3.40 2.27
C SER A 87 4.13 3.64 1.14
N TRP A 88 4.29 4.91 0.76
CA TRP A 88 5.25 5.33 -0.25
C TRP A 88 6.65 5.45 0.35
N ALA A 89 7.66 5.09 -0.45
CA ALA A 89 9.04 5.25 -0.05
C ALA A 89 9.43 6.75 -0.05
N PRO A 90 9.94 7.30 1.06
CA PRO A 90 10.28 8.71 1.17
C PRO A 90 11.56 9.08 0.39
N ALA A 91 12.46 8.11 0.19
CA ALA A 91 13.76 8.31 -0.43
C ALA A 91 13.94 7.49 -1.73
N LEU A 92 12.90 6.79 -2.21
CA LEU A 92 12.94 5.99 -3.43
C LEU A 92 11.72 6.30 -4.29
N GLU A 93 11.90 7.22 -5.24
CA GLU A 93 10.81 7.78 -6.03
C GLU A 93 10.00 6.71 -6.78
N GLY A 94 8.67 6.84 -6.72
CA GLY A 94 7.73 5.95 -7.40
C GLY A 94 7.61 4.55 -6.78
N CYS A 95 8.31 4.27 -5.68
CA CYS A 95 8.19 3.00 -4.98
C CYS A 95 7.21 3.09 -3.80
N LEU A 96 6.47 2.00 -3.58
CA LEU A 96 5.62 1.82 -2.41
C LEU A 96 5.77 0.40 -1.87
N ALA A 97 5.41 0.23 -0.59
CA ALA A 97 5.31 -1.06 0.07
C ALA A 97 3.86 -1.36 0.43
N ILE A 98 3.51 -2.66 0.38
CA ILE A 98 2.25 -3.18 0.91
C ILE A 98 2.51 -4.34 1.87
N SER A 99 1.64 -4.49 2.87
CA SER A 99 1.69 -5.59 3.85
C SER A 99 0.30 -5.87 4.44
N GLY A 100 0.21 -6.85 5.34
CA GLY A 100 -1.03 -7.16 6.07
C GLY A 100 -1.89 -8.25 5.46
N PHE A 101 -1.36 -9.00 4.50
CA PHE A 101 -2.01 -10.16 3.90
C PHE A 101 -1.51 -11.47 4.54
N ASP A 102 -0.20 -11.55 4.78
CA ASP A 102 0.52 -12.67 5.36
C ASP A 102 1.82 -12.18 6.03
N GLY A 103 2.81 -13.07 6.20
CA GLY A 103 4.14 -12.78 6.74
C GLY A 103 5.09 -12.07 5.77
N THR A 104 4.58 -11.36 4.76
CA THR A 104 5.41 -10.70 3.75
C THR A 104 5.21 -9.18 3.67
N VAL A 105 6.25 -8.51 3.17
CA VAL A 105 6.17 -7.11 2.72
C VAL A 105 6.59 -7.06 1.26
N HIS A 106 5.70 -6.56 0.41
CA HIS A 106 5.94 -6.45 -1.03
C HIS A 106 6.28 -5.01 -1.37
N VAL A 107 7.34 -4.82 -2.16
CA VAL A 107 7.74 -3.51 -2.70
C VAL A 107 7.49 -3.47 -4.20
N TYR A 108 6.86 -2.41 -4.67
CA TYR A 108 6.54 -2.18 -6.07
C TYR A 108 7.10 -0.85 -6.56
N ASP A 109 7.67 -0.84 -7.76
CA ASP A 109 7.88 0.36 -8.57
C ASP A 109 6.65 0.62 -9.43
N THR A 110 6.00 1.76 -9.24
CA THR A 110 4.75 2.10 -9.91
C THR A 110 4.95 2.98 -11.15
N ARG A 111 6.18 3.37 -11.49
CA ARG A 111 6.43 4.33 -12.59
C ARG A 111 6.07 3.80 -13.96
N SER A 112 6.12 2.48 -14.13
CA SER A 112 5.74 1.80 -15.38
C SER A 112 4.27 1.37 -15.40
N TRP A 113 3.49 1.69 -14.36
CA TRP A 113 2.09 1.30 -14.29
C TRP A 113 1.25 2.25 -15.14
N ASP A 114 0.28 1.69 -15.83
CA ASP A 114 -0.70 2.42 -16.63
C ASP A 114 -2.11 2.15 -16.08
N SER A 115 -3.12 2.69 -16.76
CA SER A 115 -4.53 2.43 -16.40
C SER A 115 -5.01 1.04 -16.83
N SER A 116 -4.16 0.19 -17.41
CA SER A 116 -4.54 -1.16 -17.78
C SER A 116 -4.41 -2.09 -16.57
N ALA A 117 -5.39 -2.97 -16.38
CA ALA A 117 -5.41 -3.91 -15.26
C ALA A 117 -4.30 -4.97 -15.45
N ARG A 118 -3.09 -4.66 -14.99
CA ARG A 118 -1.95 -5.57 -15.00
C ARG A 118 -1.74 -6.20 -13.63
N THR A 119 -1.04 -7.32 -13.65
CA THR A 119 -0.50 -7.98 -12.46
C THR A 119 0.99 -7.69 -12.41
N PRO A 120 1.43 -6.63 -11.71
CA PRO A 120 2.83 -6.27 -11.65
C PRO A 120 3.59 -7.25 -10.75
N GLU A 121 4.82 -7.57 -11.16
CA GLU A 121 5.76 -8.26 -10.29
C GLU A 121 6.35 -7.28 -9.26
N PRO A 122 6.50 -7.69 -7.99
CA PRO A 122 7.16 -6.87 -6.99
C PRO A 122 8.65 -6.73 -7.32
N THR A 123 9.20 -5.54 -7.14
CA THR A 123 10.64 -5.29 -7.24
C THR A 123 11.40 -5.99 -6.11
N PHE A 124 10.74 -6.19 -4.97
CA PHE A 124 11.28 -6.95 -3.84
C PHE A 124 10.16 -7.53 -2.97
N VAL A 125 10.41 -8.69 -2.35
CA VAL A 125 9.50 -9.30 -1.36
C VAL A 125 10.32 -9.71 -0.14
N HIS A 126 10.07 -9.07 1.00
CA HIS A 126 10.59 -9.53 2.29
C HIS A 126 9.73 -10.69 2.79
N ARG A 127 10.35 -11.85 3.06
CA ARG A 127 9.67 -13.06 3.57
C ARG A 127 10.14 -13.48 4.96
N GLY A 128 10.87 -12.61 5.68
CA GLY A 128 11.46 -12.99 6.97
C GLY A 128 10.44 -13.46 8.01
N HIS A 129 9.23 -12.89 8.01
CA HIS A 129 8.19 -13.26 8.98
C HIS A 129 7.48 -14.58 8.63
N MET A 130 7.67 -15.13 7.43
CA MET A 130 7.10 -16.43 7.05
C MET A 130 7.75 -17.61 7.80
N PHE A 131 8.91 -17.39 8.42
CA PHE A 131 9.69 -18.42 9.10
C PHE A 131 9.64 -18.30 10.64
N GLY A 132 8.82 -17.40 11.16
CA GLY A 132 8.61 -17.25 12.61
C GLY A 132 7.77 -18.38 13.22
N GLU A 133 7.51 -18.28 14.52
CA GLU A 133 6.67 -19.24 15.23
C GLU A 133 5.23 -19.18 14.67
N GLN A 134 4.72 -20.34 14.25
CA GLN A 134 3.36 -20.44 13.74
C GLN A 134 2.35 -20.23 14.87
N ASP A 135 1.20 -19.64 14.53
CA ASP A 135 0.08 -19.55 15.46
C ASP A 135 -0.57 -20.92 15.72
N SER A 136 -1.63 -20.94 16.54
CA SER A 136 -2.36 -22.17 16.88
C SER A 136 -2.96 -22.91 15.68
N ASN A 137 -3.08 -22.24 14.52
CA ASN A 137 -3.61 -22.81 13.28
C ASN A 137 -2.49 -23.28 12.32
N GLY A 138 -1.22 -23.24 12.74
CA GLY A 138 -0.08 -23.68 11.92
C GLY A 138 0.33 -22.66 10.85
N ASP A 139 0.05 -21.39 11.13
CA ASP A 139 -0.18 -20.39 10.12
C ASP A 139 0.83 -19.24 10.45
N PRO A 140 1.62 -18.74 9.48
CA PRO A 140 2.80 -17.91 9.79
C PRO A 140 2.42 -16.56 10.42
N PRO A 141 3.33 -15.88 11.14
CA PRO A 141 3.09 -14.54 11.66
C PRO A 141 2.59 -13.57 10.58
N LEU A 142 1.54 -12.81 10.88
CA LEU A 142 0.97 -11.79 9.99
C LEU A 142 1.72 -10.48 10.18
N VAL A 143 2.17 -9.84 9.10
CA VAL A 143 2.77 -8.49 9.20
C VAL A 143 1.70 -7.49 9.63
N THR A 144 1.89 -6.87 10.79
CA THR A 144 0.94 -5.95 11.40
C THR A 144 1.24 -4.49 11.05
N ALA A 145 2.51 -4.17 10.77
CA ALA A 145 2.95 -2.83 10.38
C ALA A 145 4.24 -2.88 9.57
N HIS A 146 4.46 -1.85 8.75
CA HIS A 146 5.75 -1.56 8.13
C HIS A 146 6.01 -0.05 8.11
N ALA A 147 7.28 0.33 8.07
CA ALA A 147 7.72 1.71 7.93
C ALA A 147 8.99 1.79 7.10
N TRP A 148 9.07 2.80 6.22
CA TRP A 148 10.27 3.10 5.46
C TRP A 148 11.29 3.87 6.29
N HIS A 149 12.57 3.61 6.07
CA HIS A 149 13.62 4.50 6.57
C HIS A 149 13.53 5.85 5.85
N PRO A 150 13.59 6.99 6.56
CA PRO A 150 13.39 8.32 5.95
C PRO A 150 14.48 8.79 4.98
N GLN A 151 15.58 8.03 4.82
CA GLN A 151 16.81 8.48 4.15
C GLN A 151 17.51 7.35 3.39
N ARG A 152 17.33 6.10 3.83
CA ARG A 152 17.87 4.93 3.12
C ARG A 152 16.80 4.39 2.16
N PRO A 153 16.98 4.54 0.84
CA PRO A 153 15.93 4.30 -0.16
C PRO A 153 15.35 2.88 -0.15
N ARG A 154 16.13 1.89 0.29
CA ARG A 154 15.78 0.47 0.22
C ARG A 154 15.68 -0.18 1.60
N THR A 155 15.54 0.62 2.65
CA THR A 155 15.49 0.11 4.02
C THR A 155 14.09 0.26 4.59
N LEU A 156 13.55 -0.83 5.14
CA LEU A 156 12.28 -0.84 5.88
C LEU A 156 12.44 -1.51 7.24
N LEU A 157 11.50 -1.17 8.12
CA LEU A 157 11.17 -1.91 9.33
C LEU A 157 9.80 -2.59 9.13
N SER A 158 9.64 -3.82 9.61
CA SER A 158 8.34 -4.48 9.69
C SER A 158 8.15 -5.24 11.00
N ALA A 159 6.92 -5.22 11.52
CA ALA A 159 6.49 -5.92 12.73
C ALA A 159 5.45 -7.00 12.38
N ALA A 160 5.42 -8.09 13.14
CA ALA A 160 4.44 -9.16 12.96
C ALA A 160 3.69 -9.56 14.24
N SER A 161 2.66 -10.37 14.09
CA SER A 161 1.73 -10.79 15.16
C SER A 161 2.36 -11.64 16.27
N ASP A 162 3.52 -12.25 16.00
CA ASP A 162 4.33 -12.98 16.99
C ASP A 162 5.25 -12.05 17.82
N GLY A 163 5.18 -10.74 17.59
CA GLY A 163 6.03 -9.74 18.24
C GLY A 163 7.42 -9.58 17.61
N SER A 164 7.72 -10.28 16.53
CA SER A 164 9.00 -10.13 15.82
C SER A 164 9.10 -8.77 15.10
N LEU A 165 10.33 -8.27 15.03
CA LEU A 165 10.68 -7.01 14.38
C LEU A 165 11.86 -7.26 13.44
N HIS A 166 11.72 -6.87 12.17
CA HIS A 166 12.76 -7.00 11.16
C HIS A 166 13.11 -5.62 10.60
N ILE A 167 14.41 -5.29 10.57
CA ILE A 167 14.97 -4.19 9.79
C ILE A 167 15.77 -4.82 8.66
N TRP A 168 15.46 -4.45 7.43
CA TRP A 168 16.06 -5.06 6.25
C TRP A 168 16.32 -4.01 5.17
N ASP A 169 17.34 -4.28 4.37
CA ASP A 169 17.77 -3.48 3.23
C ASP A 169 17.95 -4.44 2.04
N TRP A 170 17.55 -4.04 0.84
CA TRP A 170 17.75 -4.87 -0.35
C TRP A 170 18.58 -4.15 -1.41
N VAL A 171 19.27 -4.95 -2.22
CA VAL A 171 20.02 -4.50 -3.40
C VAL A 171 19.27 -4.91 -4.66
N GLN A 172 19.35 -4.09 -5.71
CA GLN A 172 18.94 -4.54 -7.03
C GLN A 172 19.99 -5.52 -7.56
N PRO A 173 19.58 -6.60 -8.26
CA PRO A 173 20.50 -7.49 -8.97
C PRO A 173 21.41 -6.74 -9.95
#